data_AF-E6W6I8-F1
#
_entry.id   AF-E6W6I8-F1
#
_cell.length_a   1.000
_cell.length_b   1.000
_cell.length_c   1.000
_cell.angle_alpha   90.00
_cell.angle_beta   90.00
_cell.angle_gamma   90.00
#
_symmetry.space_group_name_H-M   'P 1'
#
loop_
_entity.id
_entity.type
_entity.pdbx_description
1 polymer ?
#
loop_
_entity_poly.entity_id
_entity_poly.type
_entity_poly.pdbx_seq_one_letter_code
_entity_poly.pdbx_strand_id
1 'polypeptide(L)'
;MPQGFKLPLLVIPSVSIILFLTASFLVSHMDAKVIIASILFILTIISILFQVRAAKASSTPSKELQAAILRDPGNLAFRLRGPASAPFNQFLDFLCSHINQLKGASASLQQETAYMGDTAASVTTEFRHKVSSINNVAKAMEAMATSSQDVMQTLQDMIEKTDFANSQTSEGKKQLEMATQNIGVIKAKAQSLASTIQELSQSSGKISAILNVINDIADQTNLLALNAAIEAARAGDSGRGFAVVADEVRKLAERTQNATKEVSVIINTLYSETESAFKEMEEANKSVDEGVEVIEKAEAVFNDIVDSVQEIDQANGMIGFAIKEQDKLIQKTNSDLQQMAAGLEKSTMSLADITDTAMGLKEATEQLERTLSQLRTSDHEPVATAGAPKALAPVTSSRPAHPNGKNHDGPFFVWNDKLSVGIEHFDNQHKQLLSIVNRLASAVKKGEGKHVLAPTFEELLQYTTTHFRDEEAYMEKHGYRDIEHHKQIHADLVQQALSLKSKFDEGDLMVAAETLEFLKKWLSNHIPKEDKQYGAIGKPFH
;
A
#
# COMPACT_ATOMS: atom_id res chain seq x y z
N MET A 1 78.60 30.35 19.48
CA MET A 1 77.28 30.24 20.13
C MET A 1 76.95 31.55 20.82
N PRO A 2 75.68 31.99 20.97
CA PRO A 2 74.40 31.33 20.62
C PRO A 2 73.61 32.10 19.52
N GLN A 3 72.99 31.39 18.56
CA GLN A 3 71.57 30.99 18.51
C GLN A 3 70.56 32.15 18.49
N GLY A 4 70.24 32.64 17.28
CA GLY A 4 69.04 33.44 17.00
C GLY A 4 67.96 32.54 16.41
N PHE A 5 67.04 32.08 17.27
CA PHE A 5 65.87 31.30 16.93
C PHE A 5 64.95 32.12 16.00
N LYS A 6 64.75 31.66 14.76
CA LYS A 6 63.65 32.11 13.90
C LYS A 6 62.48 31.14 14.10
N LEU A 7 61.35 31.64 14.63
CA LEU A 7 60.04 30.98 14.51
C LEU A 7 59.03 31.92 13.82
N PRO A 8 58.00 31.36 13.14
CA PRO A 8 57.41 31.97 11.97
C PRO A 8 56.23 32.91 12.26
N LEU A 9 56.04 33.81 11.31
CA LEU A 9 54.84 34.61 11.05
C LEU A 9 53.64 33.67 10.82
N LEU A 10 52.95 33.20 11.86
CA LEU A 10 51.69 32.44 11.68
C LEU A 10 50.70 32.50 12.87
N VAL A 11 50.69 33.57 13.66
CA VAL A 11 49.82 33.67 14.85
C VAL A 11 48.76 34.80 14.75
N ILE A 12 48.74 35.57 13.66
CA ILE A 12 47.86 36.75 13.57
C ILE A 12 46.39 36.42 13.18
N PRO A 13 46.05 35.44 12.32
CA PRO A 13 44.64 35.20 11.99
C PRO A 13 43.88 34.42 13.08
N SER A 14 44.56 33.63 13.89
CA SER A 14 43.94 32.79 14.94
C SER A 14 43.54 33.60 16.18
N VAL A 15 44.30 34.63 16.56
CA VAL A 15 43.94 35.50 17.70
C VAL A 15 42.75 36.41 17.36
N SER A 16 42.64 36.88 16.13
CA SER A 16 41.49 37.68 15.68
C SER A 16 40.21 36.85 15.57
N ILE A 17 40.29 35.59 15.13
CA ILE A 17 39.12 34.70 15.07
C ILE A 17 38.68 34.27 16.47
N ILE A 18 39.63 34.01 17.39
CA ILE A 18 39.31 33.71 18.79
C ILE A 18 38.71 34.94 19.49
N LEU A 19 39.23 36.15 19.26
CA LEU A 19 38.64 37.39 19.79
C LEU A 19 37.25 37.69 19.20
N PHE A 20 37.02 37.37 17.93
CA PHE A 20 35.72 37.58 17.29
C PHE A 20 34.69 36.54 17.77
N LEU A 21 35.10 35.29 17.97
CA LEU A 21 34.26 34.23 18.51
C LEU A 21 33.99 34.40 20.02
N THR A 22 34.98 34.85 20.80
CA THR A 22 34.75 35.17 22.22
C THR A 22 33.90 36.43 22.37
N ALA A 23 34.08 37.45 21.53
CA ALA A 23 33.20 38.62 21.52
C ALA A 23 31.78 38.27 21.08
N SER A 24 31.60 37.43 20.07
CA SER A 24 30.27 36.97 19.62
C SER A 24 29.59 36.06 20.66
N PHE A 25 30.37 35.24 21.38
CA PHE A 25 29.89 34.42 22.49
C PHE A 25 29.52 35.28 23.72
N LEU A 26 30.34 36.27 24.08
CA LEU A 26 30.03 37.24 25.13
C LEU A 26 28.78 38.06 24.80
N VAL A 27 28.63 38.58 23.57
CA VAL A 27 27.45 39.35 23.16
C VAL A 27 26.17 38.50 23.17
N SER A 28 26.25 37.21 22.86
CA SER A 28 25.09 36.29 22.92
C SER A 28 24.64 35.90 24.33
N HIS A 29 25.48 36.12 25.35
CA HIS A 29 25.23 35.73 26.75
C HIS A 29 25.20 36.94 27.72
N MET A 30 25.33 38.16 27.21
CA MET A 30 25.24 39.37 28.02
C MET A 30 23.80 39.86 28.05
N ASP A 31 23.24 40.01 29.26
CA ASP A 31 21.94 40.66 29.45
C ASP A 31 21.91 41.99 28.69
N ALA A 32 20.79 42.32 28.05
CA ALA A 32 20.59 43.61 27.37
C ALA A 32 20.98 44.80 28.26
N LYS A 33 20.86 44.64 29.59
CA LYS A 33 21.33 45.57 30.63
C LYS A 33 22.83 45.86 30.56
N VAL A 34 23.68 44.89 30.25
CA VAL A 34 25.13 45.06 30.16
C VAL A 34 25.56 45.70 28.85
N ILE A 35 24.85 45.44 27.75
CA ILE A 35 25.07 46.15 26.46
C ILE A 35 24.69 47.63 26.63
N ILE A 36 23.53 47.92 27.23
CA ILE A 36 23.09 49.29 27.55
C ILE A 36 24.08 49.96 28.52
N ALA A 37 24.54 49.26 29.56
CA ALA A 37 25.54 49.78 30.49
C ALA A 37 26.87 50.09 29.80
N SER A 38 27.29 49.28 28.82
CA SER A 38 28.52 49.49 28.05
C SER A 38 28.40 50.72 27.13
N ILE A 39 27.23 50.92 26.52
CA ILE A 39 26.95 52.11 25.71
C ILE A 39 26.96 53.36 26.59
N LEU A 40 26.30 53.33 27.76
CA LEU A 40 26.32 54.41 28.74
C LEU A 40 27.74 54.69 29.27
N PHE A 41 28.54 53.65 29.47
CA PHE A 41 29.93 53.75 29.89
C PHE A 41 30.82 54.39 28.82
N ILE A 42 30.62 54.05 27.55
CA ILE A 42 31.32 54.68 26.42
C ILE A 42 30.91 56.15 26.28
N LEU A 43 29.61 56.46 26.40
CA LEU A 43 29.12 57.84 26.35
C LEU A 43 29.66 58.70 27.51
N THR A 44 29.79 58.13 28.72
CA THR A 44 30.39 58.81 29.87
C THR A 44 31.90 59.01 29.71
N ILE A 45 32.64 58.02 29.20
CA ILE A 45 34.08 58.17 28.87
C ILE A 45 34.29 59.27 27.82
N ILE A 46 33.46 59.30 26.78
CA ILE A 46 33.53 60.32 25.73
C ILE A 46 33.22 61.71 26.31
N SER A 47 32.23 61.83 27.21
CA SER A 47 31.92 63.06 27.93
C SER A 47 33.10 63.54 28.80
N ILE A 48 33.76 62.63 29.53
CA ILE A 48 34.93 62.94 30.36
C ILE A 48 36.12 63.39 29.50
N LEU A 49 36.42 62.69 28.40
CA LEU A 49 37.48 63.07 27.46
C LEU A 49 37.22 64.44 26.82
N PHE A 50 35.96 64.77 26.58
CA PHE A 50 35.53 66.07 26.08
C PHE A 50 35.73 67.18 27.12
N GLN A 51 35.33 66.97 28.38
CA GLN A 51 35.57 67.92 29.48
C GLN A 51 37.07 68.23 29.66
N VAL A 52 37.91 67.21 29.58
CA VAL A 52 39.38 67.36 29.72
C VAL A 52 40.00 68.11 28.54
N ARG A 53 39.51 67.90 27.31
CA ARG A 53 39.98 68.66 26.12
C ARG A 53 39.47 70.10 26.10
N ALA A 54 38.21 70.32 26.48
CA ALA A 54 37.62 71.66 26.58
C ALA A 54 38.32 72.50 27.67
N ALA A 55 38.67 71.88 28.81
CA ALA A 55 39.44 72.51 29.88
C ALA A 55 40.88 72.88 29.46
N LYS A 56 41.48 72.15 28.51
CA LYS A 56 42.80 72.46 27.96
C LYS A 56 42.80 73.50 26.83
N ALA A 57 41.64 73.82 26.25
CA ALA A 57 41.54 74.66 25.04
C ALA A 57 40.91 76.05 25.26
N SER A 58 40.28 76.35 26.39
CA SER A 58 39.70 77.67 26.66
C SER A 58 39.69 77.99 28.16
N SER A 59 40.30 79.11 28.58
CA SER A 59 40.29 79.59 29.97
C SER A 59 38.95 80.20 30.42
N THR A 60 37.84 79.90 29.75
CA THR A 60 36.48 80.10 30.27
C THR A 60 35.51 79.26 29.44
N PRO A 61 34.70 78.37 30.04
CA PRO A 61 33.52 77.85 29.35
C PRO A 61 32.62 79.05 29.02
N SER A 62 32.13 79.17 27.78
CA SER A 62 31.22 80.27 27.46
C SER A 62 29.99 80.19 28.37
N LYS A 63 29.55 81.32 28.94
CA LYS A 63 28.32 81.39 29.75
C LYS A 63 27.11 80.81 29.01
N GLU A 64 27.13 80.87 27.68
CA GLU A 64 26.14 80.26 26.78
C GLU A 64 26.07 78.73 26.92
N LEU A 65 27.22 78.04 26.98
CA LEU A 65 27.25 76.58 27.09
C LEU A 65 26.74 76.11 28.47
N GLN A 66 27.14 76.79 29.54
CA GLN A 66 26.64 76.49 30.89
C GLN A 66 25.14 76.76 31.01
N ALA A 67 24.65 77.88 30.47
CA ALA A 67 23.21 78.21 30.49
C ALA A 67 22.38 77.24 29.63
N ALA A 68 22.90 76.76 28.50
CA ALA A 68 22.22 75.79 27.65
C ALA A 68 22.11 74.41 28.32
N ILE A 69 23.19 73.91 28.92
CA ILE A 69 23.22 72.60 29.59
C ILE A 69 22.33 72.60 30.85
N LEU A 70 22.34 73.68 31.65
CA LEU A 70 21.49 73.77 32.85
C LEU A 70 20.00 73.89 32.53
N ARG A 71 19.63 74.42 31.36
CA ARG A 71 18.23 74.65 30.98
C ARG A 71 17.58 73.41 30.37
N ASP A 72 18.33 72.65 29.56
CA ASP A 72 17.86 71.40 28.95
C ASP A 72 19.05 70.45 28.68
N PRO A 73 19.44 69.63 29.68
CA PRO A 73 20.60 68.75 29.55
C PRO A 73 20.45 67.66 28.48
N GLY A 74 19.23 67.40 28.00
CA GLY A 74 18.93 66.45 26.92
C GLY A 74 18.92 67.08 25.52
N ASN A 75 19.10 68.40 25.40
CA ASN A 75 19.02 69.12 24.13
C ASN A 75 20.32 69.04 23.32
N LEU A 76 20.42 68.00 22.49
CA LEU A 76 21.51 67.82 21.53
C LEU A 76 21.28 68.62 20.23
N ALA A 77 20.10 69.22 20.06
CA ALA A 77 19.82 70.20 19.00
C ALA A 77 20.52 71.55 19.22
N PHE A 78 21.06 71.79 20.42
CA PHE A 78 21.81 73.00 20.73
C PHE A 78 23.03 73.17 19.80
N ARG A 79 23.34 74.41 19.42
CA ARG A 79 24.53 74.74 18.63
C ARG A 79 25.25 75.92 19.25
N LEU A 80 26.54 75.74 19.52
CA LEU A 80 27.40 76.77 20.10
C LEU A 80 27.77 77.81 19.02
N ARG A 81 27.91 79.07 19.39
CA ARG A 81 28.36 80.16 18.51
C ARG A 81 29.77 80.63 18.93
N GLY A 82 30.59 81.11 17.99
CA GLY A 82 31.94 81.63 18.24
C GLY A 82 33.11 80.77 17.70
N PRO A 83 34.37 81.19 17.93
CA PRO A 83 35.57 80.60 17.29
C PRO A 83 35.89 79.15 17.72
N ALA A 84 35.31 78.66 18.83
CA ALA A 84 35.42 77.28 19.29
C ALA A 84 34.19 76.40 18.98
N SER A 85 33.25 76.90 18.16
CA SER A 85 31.97 76.23 17.90
C SER A 85 32.05 74.99 17.00
N ALA A 86 32.96 74.98 16.02
CA ALA A 86 32.97 73.95 14.98
C ALA A 86 33.25 72.52 15.51
N PRO A 87 34.30 72.26 16.34
CA PRO A 87 34.55 70.92 16.88
C PRO A 87 33.44 70.43 17.83
N PHE A 88 32.79 71.34 18.56
CA PHE A 88 31.72 71.00 19.48
C PHE A 88 30.41 70.67 18.75
N ASN A 89 30.04 71.47 17.75
CA ASN A 89 28.86 71.20 16.94
C ASN A 89 29.03 69.87 16.16
N GLN A 90 30.23 69.57 15.64
CA GLN A 90 30.54 68.29 15.01
C GLN A 90 30.38 67.09 15.97
N PHE A 91 30.73 67.27 17.25
CA PHE A 91 30.50 66.26 18.28
C PHE A 91 29.01 66.06 18.59
N LEU A 92 28.23 67.15 18.67
CA LEU A 92 26.78 67.06 18.84
C LEU A 92 26.09 66.40 17.64
N ASP A 93 26.56 66.66 16.42
CA ASP A 93 26.09 65.99 15.21
C ASP A 93 26.40 64.47 15.26
N PHE A 94 27.60 64.09 15.72
CA PHE A 94 27.97 62.69 15.93
C PHE A 94 27.06 61.99 16.95
N LEU A 95 26.79 62.63 18.10
CA LEU A 95 25.88 62.10 19.12
C LEU A 95 24.43 62.01 18.62
N CYS A 96 23.94 63.04 17.92
CA CYS A 96 22.60 63.01 17.31
C CYS A 96 22.47 61.84 16.32
N SER A 97 23.47 61.64 15.46
CA SER A 97 23.49 60.52 14.51
C SER A 97 23.43 59.16 15.22
N HIS A 98 24.22 58.96 16.29
CA HIS A 98 24.24 57.70 17.04
C HIS A 98 22.96 57.46 17.84
N ILE A 99 22.35 58.50 18.41
CA ILE A 99 21.06 58.40 19.11
C ILE A 99 19.94 58.07 18.13
N ASN A 100 19.96 58.64 16.94
CA ASN A 100 19.00 58.29 15.89
C ASN A 100 19.19 56.85 15.41
N GLN A 101 20.43 56.38 15.28
CA GLN A 101 20.71 54.96 15.01
C GLN A 101 20.22 54.04 16.14
N LEU A 102 20.42 54.41 17.41
CA LEU A 102 19.91 53.67 18.58
C LEU A 102 18.38 53.65 18.63
N LYS A 103 17.72 54.78 18.32
CA LYS A 103 16.25 54.85 18.20
C LYS A 103 15.75 53.92 17.11
N GLY A 104 16.40 53.92 15.94
CA GLY A 104 16.10 52.99 14.84
C GLY A 104 16.29 51.52 15.25
N ALA A 105 17.41 51.18 15.87
CA ALA A 105 17.70 49.83 16.35
C ALA A 105 16.70 49.36 17.43
N SER A 106 16.32 50.24 18.36
CA SER A 106 15.31 49.95 19.40
C SER A 106 13.94 49.68 18.78
N ALA A 107 13.53 50.46 17.78
CA ALA A 107 12.27 50.25 17.07
C ALA A 107 12.27 48.93 16.29
N SER A 108 13.36 48.60 15.60
CA SER A 108 13.53 47.29 14.94
C SER A 108 13.46 46.13 15.94
N LEU A 109 14.13 46.25 17.09
CA LEU A 109 14.12 45.22 18.12
C LEU A 109 12.73 45.03 18.75
N GLN A 110 11.97 46.10 18.95
CA GLN A 110 10.59 46.03 19.42
C GLN A 110 9.69 45.32 18.40
N GLN A 111 9.86 45.59 17.11
CA GLN A 111 9.14 44.90 16.03
C GLN A 111 9.48 43.41 15.97
N GLU A 112 10.77 43.04 16.04
CA GLU A 112 11.19 41.64 16.06
C GLU A 112 10.66 40.89 17.28
N THR A 113 10.62 41.54 18.44
CA THR A 113 10.08 40.97 19.68
C THR A 113 8.58 40.72 19.59
N ALA A 114 7.82 41.67 19.00
CA ALA A 114 6.39 41.49 18.77
C ALA A 114 6.14 40.31 17.81
N TYR A 115 6.90 40.23 16.72
CA TYR A 115 6.83 39.11 15.77
C TYR A 115 7.16 37.76 16.43
N MET A 116 8.13 37.74 17.35
CA MET A 116 8.48 36.54 18.12
C MET A 116 7.34 36.09 19.04
N GLY A 117 6.65 37.02 19.69
CA GLY A 117 5.45 36.73 20.50
C GLY A 117 4.30 36.15 19.69
N ASP A 118 3.99 36.75 18.54
CA ASP A 118 2.95 36.26 17.62
C ASP A 118 3.28 34.85 17.10
N THR A 119 4.55 34.62 16.75
CA THR A 119 5.03 33.31 16.32
C THR A 119 4.89 32.26 17.42
N ALA A 120 5.29 32.58 18.66
CA ALA A 120 5.16 31.66 19.79
C ALA A 120 3.69 31.29 20.08
N ALA A 121 2.77 32.25 19.97
CA ALA A 121 1.33 32.00 20.12
C ALA A 121 0.76 31.10 19.01
N SER A 122 1.20 31.30 17.76
CA SER A 122 0.84 30.44 16.63
C SER A 122 1.33 29.01 16.83
N VAL A 123 2.61 28.82 17.18
CA VAL A 123 3.17 27.47 17.42
C VAL A 123 2.50 26.78 18.61
N THR A 124 2.14 27.50 19.67
CA THR A 124 1.39 26.95 20.80
C THR A 124 0.04 26.38 20.37
N THR A 125 -0.66 27.08 19.47
CA THR A 125 -1.94 26.62 18.93
C THR A 125 -1.75 25.36 18.09
N GLU A 126 -0.73 25.33 17.22
CA GLU A 126 -0.37 24.15 16.43
C GLU A 126 -0.04 22.94 17.31
N PHE A 127 0.68 23.13 18.42
CA PHE A 127 0.99 22.04 19.34
C PHE A 127 -0.26 21.47 20.02
N ARG A 128 -1.23 22.31 20.39
CA ARG A 128 -2.52 21.82 20.90
C ARG A 128 -3.26 20.95 19.89
N HIS A 129 -3.27 21.37 18.62
CA HIS A 129 -3.83 20.56 17.54
C HIS A 129 -3.10 19.22 17.40
N LYS A 130 -1.76 19.22 17.42
CA LYS A 130 -0.97 17.97 17.36
C LYS A 130 -1.23 17.03 18.52
N VAL A 131 -1.38 17.53 19.75
CA VAL A 131 -1.76 16.70 20.91
C VAL A 131 -3.12 16.06 20.69
N SER A 132 -4.10 16.81 20.17
CA SER A 132 -5.41 16.24 19.82
C SER A 132 -5.30 15.16 18.75
N SER A 133 -4.47 15.39 17.72
CA SER A 133 -4.22 14.39 16.66
C SER A 133 -3.59 13.12 17.23
N ILE A 134 -2.58 13.23 18.10
CA ILE A 134 -1.94 12.09 18.76
C ILE A 134 -2.98 11.27 19.55
N ASN A 135 -3.84 11.93 20.32
CA ASN A 135 -4.90 11.25 21.07
C ASN A 135 -5.89 10.51 20.16
N ASN A 136 -6.22 11.08 19.01
CA ASN A 136 -7.09 10.42 18.03
C ASN A 136 -6.42 9.20 17.40
N VAL A 137 -5.13 9.29 17.05
CA VAL A 137 -4.37 8.14 16.54
C VAL A 137 -4.25 7.06 17.62
N ALA A 138 -3.99 7.42 18.88
CA ALA A 138 -3.92 6.47 19.98
C ALA A 138 -5.23 5.67 20.15
N LYS A 139 -6.38 6.35 20.08
CA LYS A 139 -7.70 5.69 20.09
C LYS A 139 -7.90 4.76 18.90
N ALA A 140 -7.45 5.16 17.71
CA ALA A 140 -7.51 4.29 16.54
C ALA A 140 -6.61 3.06 16.68
N MET A 141 -5.43 3.20 17.31
CA MET A 141 -4.55 2.06 17.61
C MET A 141 -5.17 1.11 18.63
N GLU A 142 -5.87 1.63 19.65
CA GLU A 142 -6.61 0.80 20.62
C GLU A 142 -7.74 0.02 19.95
N ALA A 143 -8.53 0.68 19.09
CA ALA A 143 -9.57 0.00 18.31
C ALA A 143 -8.98 -1.07 17.36
N MET A 144 -7.83 -0.78 16.75
CA MET A 144 -7.13 -1.74 15.89
C MET A 144 -6.59 -2.94 16.69
N ALA A 145 -6.14 -2.73 17.93
CA ALA A 145 -5.71 -3.82 18.82
C ALA A 145 -6.87 -4.77 19.15
N THR A 146 -8.03 -4.21 19.51
CA THR A 146 -9.26 -4.99 19.76
C THR A 146 -9.67 -5.77 18.50
N SER A 147 -9.70 -5.10 17.35
CA SER A 147 -10.02 -5.75 16.07
C SER A 147 -9.04 -6.87 15.73
N SER A 148 -7.75 -6.68 15.97
CA SER A 148 -6.73 -7.72 15.79
C SER A 148 -7.00 -8.95 16.67
N GLN A 149 -7.45 -8.73 17.91
CA GLN A 149 -7.80 -9.81 18.83
C GLN A 149 -9.07 -10.57 18.38
N ASP A 150 -10.08 -9.86 17.89
CA ASP A 150 -11.31 -10.47 17.35
C ASP A 150 -11.02 -11.33 16.11
N VAL A 151 -10.15 -10.84 15.22
CA VAL A 151 -9.72 -11.60 14.04
C VAL A 151 -8.92 -12.84 14.48
N MET A 152 -8.05 -12.74 15.49
CA MET A 152 -7.35 -13.92 16.04
C MET A 152 -8.31 -14.97 16.57
N GLN A 153 -9.36 -14.57 17.30
CA GLN A 153 -10.35 -15.50 17.82
C GLN A 153 -11.15 -16.17 16.68
N THR A 154 -11.53 -15.40 15.68
CA THR A 154 -12.20 -15.92 14.49
C THR A 154 -11.31 -16.89 13.71
N LEU A 155 -10.01 -16.59 13.63
CA LEU A 155 -9.03 -17.47 12.99
C LEU A 155 -8.89 -18.80 13.74
N GLN A 156 -8.92 -18.79 15.08
CA GLN A 156 -8.88 -20.03 15.87
C GLN A 156 -10.09 -20.92 15.59
N ASP A 157 -11.30 -20.35 15.56
CA ASP A 157 -12.52 -21.09 15.18
C ASP A 157 -12.44 -21.61 13.73
N MET A 158 -11.84 -20.84 12.82
CA MET A 158 -11.63 -21.28 11.43
C MET A 158 -10.66 -22.46 11.34
N ILE A 159 -9.58 -22.45 12.12
CA ILE A 159 -8.62 -23.58 12.20
C ILE A 159 -9.34 -24.83 12.71
N GLU A 160 -10.08 -24.74 13.82
CA GLU A 160 -10.84 -25.87 14.37
C GLU A 160 -11.84 -26.45 13.36
N LYS A 161 -12.55 -25.58 12.62
CA LYS A 161 -13.49 -26.00 11.57
C LYS A 161 -12.78 -26.63 10.36
N THR A 162 -11.59 -26.14 10.02
CA THR A 162 -10.77 -26.68 8.92
C THR A 162 -10.25 -28.07 9.29
N ASP A 163 -9.76 -28.25 10.52
CA ASP A 163 -9.35 -29.55 11.07
C ASP A 163 -10.51 -30.55 11.08
N PHE A 164 -11.70 -30.10 11.53
CA PHE A 164 -12.89 -30.93 11.50
C PHE A 164 -13.29 -31.32 10.08
N ALA A 165 -13.29 -30.38 9.13
CA ALA A 165 -13.56 -30.65 7.72
C ALA A 165 -12.56 -31.65 7.13
N ASN A 166 -11.27 -31.50 7.43
CA ASN A 166 -10.22 -32.43 6.99
C ASN A 166 -10.48 -33.85 7.52
N SER A 167 -10.84 -33.98 8.81
CA SER A 167 -11.20 -35.27 9.39
C SER A 167 -12.44 -35.90 8.74
N GLN A 168 -13.49 -35.11 8.44
CA GLN A 168 -14.71 -35.60 7.79
C GLN A 168 -14.43 -36.05 6.36
N THR A 169 -13.65 -35.27 5.60
CA THR A 169 -13.28 -35.61 4.22
C THR A 169 -12.40 -36.86 4.18
N SER A 170 -11.45 -37.02 5.12
CA SER A 170 -10.64 -38.23 5.24
C SER A 170 -11.47 -39.47 5.55
N GLU A 171 -12.45 -39.38 6.44
CA GLU A 171 -13.36 -40.50 6.71
C GLU A 171 -14.25 -40.79 5.50
N GLY A 172 -14.77 -39.75 4.83
CA GLY A 172 -15.55 -39.90 3.60
C GLY A 172 -14.80 -40.61 2.48
N LYS A 173 -13.51 -40.30 2.31
CA LYS A 173 -12.63 -41.00 1.35
C LYS A 173 -12.49 -42.48 1.69
N LYS A 174 -12.28 -42.83 2.96
CA LYS A 174 -12.22 -44.23 3.41
C LYS A 174 -13.53 -44.97 3.16
N GLN A 175 -14.68 -44.31 3.37
CA GLN A 175 -15.99 -44.90 3.07
C GLN A 175 -16.17 -45.14 1.56
N LEU A 176 -15.67 -44.25 0.71
CA LEU A 176 -15.65 -44.44 -0.75
C LEU A 176 -14.76 -45.61 -1.16
N GLU A 177 -13.55 -45.73 -0.60
CA GLU A 177 -12.66 -46.88 -0.87
C GLU A 177 -13.35 -48.21 -0.51
N MET A 178 -14.07 -48.26 0.61
CA MET A 178 -14.87 -49.43 1.00
C MET A 178 -16.03 -49.69 0.02
N ALA A 179 -16.71 -48.64 -0.45
CA ALA A 179 -17.76 -48.76 -1.46
C ALA A 179 -17.23 -49.30 -2.79
N THR A 180 -16.07 -48.81 -3.25
CA THR A 180 -15.35 -49.30 -4.45
C THR A 180 -15.02 -50.78 -4.32
N GLN A 181 -14.51 -51.21 -3.15
CA GLN A 181 -14.22 -52.63 -2.91
C GLN A 181 -15.50 -53.48 -2.96
N ASN A 182 -16.57 -53.04 -2.30
CA ASN A 182 -17.83 -53.76 -2.26
C ASN A 182 -18.47 -53.90 -3.63
N ILE A 183 -18.46 -52.84 -4.45
CA ILE A 183 -19.02 -52.90 -5.80
C ILE A 183 -18.19 -53.80 -6.72
N GLY A 184 -16.86 -53.84 -6.54
CA GLY A 184 -15.99 -54.79 -7.21
C GLY A 184 -16.34 -56.26 -6.89
N VAL A 185 -16.68 -56.55 -5.64
CA VAL A 185 -17.17 -57.88 -5.24
C VAL A 185 -18.53 -58.20 -5.87
N ILE A 186 -19.44 -57.22 -5.95
CA ILE A 186 -20.75 -57.39 -6.60
C ILE A 186 -20.56 -57.68 -8.09
N LYS A 187 -19.69 -56.94 -8.78
CA LYS A 187 -19.34 -57.16 -10.18
C LYS A 187 -18.85 -58.58 -10.44
N ALA A 188 -17.91 -59.06 -9.62
CA ALA A 188 -17.40 -60.43 -9.74
C ALA A 188 -18.50 -61.49 -9.54
N LYS A 189 -19.42 -61.27 -8.58
CA LYS A 189 -20.55 -62.18 -8.34
C LYS A 189 -21.57 -62.17 -9.49
N ALA A 190 -21.87 -61.01 -10.05
CA ALA A 190 -22.77 -60.87 -11.20
C ALA A 190 -22.20 -61.60 -12.44
N GLN A 191 -20.90 -61.43 -12.72
CA GLN A 191 -20.21 -62.17 -13.78
C GLN A 191 -20.23 -63.69 -13.56
N SER A 192 -19.99 -64.14 -12.33
CA SER A 192 -20.08 -65.57 -12.01
C SER A 192 -21.49 -66.12 -12.21
N LEU A 193 -22.53 -65.36 -11.84
CA LEU A 193 -23.91 -65.80 -11.99
C LEU A 193 -24.34 -65.82 -13.48
N ALA A 194 -23.87 -64.86 -14.28
CA ALA A 194 -24.06 -64.87 -15.74
C ALA A 194 -23.49 -66.16 -16.37
N SER A 195 -22.29 -66.58 -15.95
CA SER A 195 -21.68 -67.84 -16.41
C SER A 195 -22.54 -69.06 -16.05
N THR A 196 -23.03 -69.14 -14.80
CA THR A 196 -23.89 -70.25 -14.36
C THR A 196 -25.21 -70.31 -15.15
N ILE A 197 -25.83 -69.17 -15.43
CA ILE A 197 -27.06 -69.10 -16.25
C ILE A 197 -26.78 -69.57 -17.69
N GLN A 198 -25.64 -69.19 -18.26
CA GLN A 198 -25.23 -69.62 -19.59
C GLN A 198 -24.99 -71.14 -19.65
N GLU A 199 -24.37 -71.73 -18.64
CA GLU A 199 -24.20 -73.18 -18.52
C GLU A 199 -25.54 -73.91 -18.39
N LEU A 200 -26.49 -73.35 -17.63
CA LEU A 200 -27.84 -73.89 -17.49
C LEU A 200 -28.60 -73.86 -18.82
N SER A 201 -28.52 -72.75 -19.56
CA SER A 201 -29.10 -72.61 -20.91
C SER A 201 -28.54 -73.67 -21.87
N GLN A 202 -27.21 -73.88 -21.90
CA GLN A 202 -26.60 -74.94 -22.71
C GLN A 202 -27.08 -76.34 -22.29
N SER A 203 -27.22 -76.58 -20.98
CA SER A 203 -27.69 -77.86 -20.45
C SER A 203 -29.13 -78.15 -20.85
N SER A 204 -30.02 -77.14 -20.76
CA SER A 204 -31.40 -77.22 -21.24
C SER A 204 -31.47 -77.53 -22.74
N GLY A 205 -30.61 -76.91 -23.55
CA GLY A 205 -30.49 -77.21 -24.99
C GLY A 205 -30.10 -78.67 -25.27
N LYS A 206 -29.15 -79.23 -24.50
CA LYS A 206 -28.76 -80.65 -24.60
C LYS A 206 -29.90 -81.59 -24.22
N ILE A 207 -30.65 -81.28 -23.17
CA ILE A 207 -31.82 -82.08 -22.75
C ILE A 207 -32.89 -82.05 -23.84
N SER A 208 -33.18 -80.88 -24.42
CA SER A 208 -34.13 -80.75 -25.52
C SER A 208 -33.75 -81.63 -26.73
N ALA A 209 -32.46 -81.69 -27.09
CA ALA A 209 -31.97 -82.58 -28.13
C ALA A 209 -32.18 -84.08 -27.79
N ILE A 210 -31.96 -84.48 -26.53
CA ILE A 210 -32.21 -85.86 -26.08
C ILE A 210 -33.71 -86.21 -26.13
N LEU A 211 -34.58 -85.29 -25.72
CA LEU A 211 -36.03 -85.50 -25.78
C LEU A 211 -36.52 -85.70 -27.21
N ASN A 212 -35.95 -84.99 -28.19
CA ASN A 212 -36.27 -85.22 -29.60
C ASN A 212 -35.90 -86.64 -30.04
N VAL A 213 -34.72 -87.14 -29.65
CA VAL A 213 -34.30 -88.53 -29.94
C VAL A 213 -35.23 -89.55 -29.27
N ILE A 214 -35.65 -89.33 -28.02
CA ILE A 214 -36.58 -90.22 -27.32
C ILE A 214 -37.94 -90.23 -28.03
N ASN A 215 -38.42 -89.06 -28.46
CA ASN A 215 -39.68 -88.95 -29.20
C ASN A 215 -39.61 -89.70 -30.53
N ASP A 216 -38.51 -89.55 -31.28
CA ASP A 216 -38.25 -90.28 -32.52
C ASP A 216 -38.22 -91.80 -32.29
N ILE A 217 -37.58 -92.27 -31.21
CA ILE A 217 -37.57 -93.69 -30.83
C ILE A 217 -38.98 -94.17 -30.49
N ALA A 218 -39.77 -93.38 -29.77
CA ALA A 218 -41.14 -93.72 -29.42
C ALA A 218 -42.05 -93.77 -30.66
N ASP A 219 -41.90 -92.84 -31.61
CA ASP A 219 -42.56 -92.88 -32.93
C ASP A 219 -42.20 -94.13 -33.72
N GLN A 220 -40.91 -94.47 -33.79
CA GLN A 220 -40.47 -95.71 -34.44
C GLN A 220 -41.03 -96.95 -33.75
N THR A 221 -41.05 -96.97 -32.42
CA THR A 221 -41.59 -98.08 -31.64
C THR A 221 -43.10 -98.23 -31.85
N ASN A 222 -43.83 -97.12 -31.93
CA ASN A 222 -45.26 -97.09 -32.23
C ASN A 222 -45.55 -97.67 -33.62
N LEU A 223 -44.77 -97.27 -34.64
CA LEU A 223 -44.87 -97.81 -36.00
C LEU A 223 -44.52 -99.29 -36.08
N LEU A 224 -43.47 -99.74 -35.38
CA LEU A 224 -43.10 -101.16 -35.29
C LEU A 224 -44.20 -101.99 -34.63
N ALA A 225 -44.77 -101.50 -33.54
CA ALA A 225 -45.87 -102.15 -32.83
C ALA A 225 -47.13 -102.23 -33.68
N LEU A 226 -47.46 -101.18 -34.44
CA LEU A 226 -48.56 -101.18 -35.39
C LEU A 226 -48.36 -102.24 -36.49
N ASN A 227 -47.17 -102.31 -37.08
CA ASN A 227 -46.85 -103.32 -38.09
C ASN A 227 -46.95 -104.74 -37.51
N ALA A 228 -46.49 -104.95 -36.28
CA ALA A 228 -46.61 -106.23 -35.59
C ALA A 228 -48.08 -106.60 -35.28
N ALA A 229 -48.91 -105.63 -34.90
CA ALA A 229 -50.34 -105.85 -34.67
C ALA A 229 -51.08 -106.23 -35.97
N ILE A 230 -50.73 -105.59 -37.10
CA ILE A 230 -51.24 -105.93 -38.43
C ILE A 230 -50.87 -107.37 -38.81
N GLU A 231 -49.61 -107.76 -38.64
CA GLU A 231 -49.16 -109.10 -39.02
C GLU A 231 -49.72 -110.18 -38.07
N ALA A 232 -49.88 -109.86 -36.78
CA ALA A 232 -50.56 -110.73 -35.82
C ALA A 232 -52.04 -110.95 -36.16
N ALA A 233 -52.75 -109.91 -36.61
CA ALA A 233 -54.12 -110.04 -37.13
C ALA A 233 -54.17 -110.91 -38.40
N ARG A 234 -53.15 -110.80 -39.26
CA ARG A 234 -53.02 -111.59 -40.49
C ARG A 234 -52.82 -113.08 -40.25
N ALA A 235 -52.15 -113.45 -39.15
CA ALA A 235 -51.94 -114.83 -38.72
C ALA A 235 -53.17 -115.50 -38.07
N GLY A 236 -54.29 -114.77 -37.92
CA GLY A 236 -55.55 -115.31 -37.37
C GLY A 236 -55.40 -115.81 -35.93
N ASP A 237 -55.97 -116.99 -35.64
CA ASP A 237 -55.98 -117.55 -34.27
C ASP A 237 -54.59 -117.84 -33.71
N SER A 238 -53.60 -118.11 -34.56
CA SER A 238 -52.20 -118.34 -34.13
C SER A 238 -51.48 -117.06 -33.70
N GLY A 239 -51.97 -115.89 -34.11
CA GLY A 239 -51.39 -114.57 -33.83
C GLY A 239 -51.96 -113.87 -32.60
N ARG A 240 -53.01 -114.41 -31.95
CA ARG A 240 -53.75 -113.71 -30.88
C ARG A 240 -52.88 -113.24 -29.72
N GLY A 241 -51.92 -114.06 -29.28
CA GLY A 241 -50.99 -113.67 -28.21
C GLY A 241 -50.05 -112.54 -28.62
N PHE A 242 -49.55 -112.57 -29.87
CA PHE A 242 -48.71 -111.50 -30.42
C PHE A 242 -49.47 -110.19 -30.61
N ALA A 243 -50.74 -110.25 -31.00
CA ALA A 243 -51.59 -109.06 -31.16
C ALA A 243 -51.75 -108.28 -29.84
N VAL A 244 -51.95 -108.99 -28.71
CA VAL A 244 -52.06 -108.37 -27.39
C VAL A 244 -50.74 -107.69 -26.97
N VAL A 245 -49.60 -108.35 -27.21
CA VAL A 245 -48.29 -107.77 -26.91
C VAL A 245 -48.02 -106.55 -27.79
N ALA A 246 -48.34 -106.62 -29.09
CA ALA A 246 -48.16 -105.51 -30.02
C ALA A 246 -49.00 -104.28 -29.60
N ASP A 247 -50.26 -104.46 -29.20
CA ASP A 247 -51.10 -103.37 -28.70
C ASP A 247 -50.59 -102.77 -27.39
N GLU A 248 -50.03 -103.58 -26.49
CA GLU A 248 -49.45 -103.09 -25.24
C GLU A 248 -48.16 -102.29 -25.48
N VAL A 249 -47.30 -102.74 -26.41
CA VAL A 249 -46.12 -101.98 -26.85
C VAL A 249 -46.54 -100.68 -27.53
N ARG A 250 -47.60 -100.69 -28.34
CA ARG A 250 -48.14 -99.49 -29.01
C ARG A 250 -48.61 -98.45 -27.98
N LYS A 251 -49.38 -98.87 -26.98
CA LYS A 251 -49.81 -98.00 -25.86
C LYS A 251 -48.64 -97.48 -25.06
N LEU A 252 -47.60 -98.29 -24.83
CA LEU A 252 -46.40 -97.85 -24.12
C LEU A 252 -45.66 -96.77 -24.92
N ALA A 253 -45.53 -96.94 -26.24
CA ALA A 253 -44.93 -95.96 -27.12
C ALA A 253 -45.72 -94.63 -27.13
N GLU A 254 -47.06 -94.67 -27.24
CA GLU A 254 -47.91 -93.48 -27.13
C GLU A 254 -47.77 -92.79 -25.77
N ARG A 255 -47.70 -93.56 -24.67
CA ARG A 255 -47.44 -93.01 -23.32
C ARG A 255 -46.06 -92.35 -23.23
N THR A 256 -45.03 -92.95 -23.82
CA THR A 256 -43.68 -92.36 -23.87
C THR A 256 -43.68 -91.06 -24.66
N GLN A 257 -44.36 -90.98 -25.81
CA GLN A 257 -44.47 -89.74 -26.59
C GLN A 257 -45.14 -88.62 -25.80
N ASN A 258 -46.27 -88.93 -25.15
CA ASN A 258 -46.99 -87.94 -24.34
C ASN A 258 -46.13 -87.44 -23.18
N ALA A 259 -45.45 -88.33 -22.46
CA ALA A 259 -44.52 -87.95 -21.40
C ALA A 259 -43.35 -87.10 -21.94
N THR A 260 -42.81 -87.45 -23.10
CA THR A 260 -41.71 -86.70 -23.72
C THR A 260 -42.16 -85.31 -24.14
N LYS A 261 -43.38 -85.15 -24.64
CA LYS A 261 -44.01 -83.85 -24.92
C LYS A 261 -44.17 -83.00 -23.66
N GLU A 262 -44.67 -83.57 -22.57
CA GLU A 262 -44.80 -82.86 -21.29
C GLU A 262 -43.45 -82.37 -20.77
N VAL A 263 -42.42 -83.23 -20.79
CA VAL A 263 -41.06 -82.82 -20.39
C VAL A 263 -40.48 -81.77 -21.35
N SER A 264 -40.76 -81.87 -22.64
CA SER A 264 -40.31 -80.87 -23.64
C SER A 264 -40.91 -79.49 -23.35
N VAL A 265 -42.19 -79.41 -22.94
CA VAL A 265 -42.82 -78.16 -22.48
C VAL A 265 -42.07 -77.59 -21.27
N ILE A 266 -41.76 -78.41 -20.26
CA ILE A 266 -41.02 -77.97 -19.06
C ILE A 266 -39.62 -77.43 -19.44
N ILE A 267 -38.90 -78.12 -20.33
CA ILE A 267 -37.57 -77.70 -20.78
C ILE A 267 -37.63 -76.41 -21.60
N ASN A 268 -38.64 -76.22 -22.44
CA ASN A 268 -38.82 -74.97 -23.18
C ASN A 268 -39.14 -73.79 -22.25
N THR A 269 -39.94 -74.02 -21.20
CA THR A 269 -40.17 -73.00 -20.16
C THR A 269 -38.88 -72.66 -19.43
N LEU A 270 -38.11 -73.67 -18.99
CA LEU A 270 -36.79 -73.46 -18.36
C LEU A 270 -35.82 -72.68 -19.27
N TYR A 271 -35.84 -72.96 -20.57
CA TYR A 271 -35.03 -72.24 -21.56
C TYR A 271 -35.45 -70.76 -21.64
N SER A 272 -36.75 -70.48 -21.73
CA SER A 272 -37.27 -69.11 -21.74
C SER A 272 -36.93 -68.35 -20.44
N GLU A 273 -37.07 -69.00 -19.29
CA GLU A 273 -36.75 -68.41 -17.98
C GLU A 273 -35.26 -68.12 -17.84
N THR A 274 -34.39 -69.02 -18.31
CA THR A 274 -32.93 -68.79 -18.31
C THR A 274 -32.51 -67.69 -19.27
N GLU A 275 -33.14 -67.58 -20.45
CA GLU A 275 -32.88 -66.46 -21.36
C GLU A 275 -33.30 -65.13 -20.75
N SER A 276 -34.46 -65.08 -20.07
CA SER A 276 -34.89 -63.89 -19.34
C SER A 276 -33.92 -63.51 -18.23
N ALA A 277 -33.51 -64.48 -17.41
CA ALA A 277 -32.55 -64.26 -16.32
C ALA A 277 -31.18 -63.79 -16.86
N PHE A 278 -30.77 -64.25 -18.04
CA PHE A 278 -29.55 -63.78 -18.70
C PHE A 278 -29.63 -62.30 -19.08
N LYS A 279 -30.76 -61.85 -19.66
CA LYS A 279 -30.98 -60.44 -20.00
C LYS A 279 -30.99 -59.54 -18.76
N GLU A 280 -31.68 -59.96 -17.70
CA GLU A 280 -31.66 -59.24 -16.41
C GLU A 280 -30.25 -59.16 -15.82
N MET A 281 -29.43 -60.19 -16.00
CA MET A 281 -28.03 -60.19 -15.55
C MET A 281 -27.13 -59.25 -16.37
N GLU A 282 -27.39 -59.13 -17.68
CA GLU A 282 -26.68 -58.18 -18.54
C GLU A 282 -26.99 -56.73 -18.12
N GLU A 283 -28.27 -56.43 -17.85
CA GLU A 283 -28.70 -55.13 -17.31
C GLU A 283 -28.08 -54.86 -15.92
N ALA A 284 -28.07 -55.86 -15.04
CA ALA A 284 -27.46 -55.74 -13.71
C ALA A 284 -25.95 -55.46 -13.80
N ASN A 285 -25.21 -56.11 -14.70
CA ASN A 285 -23.79 -55.82 -14.92
C ASN A 285 -23.58 -54.39 -15.41
N LYS A 286 -24.42 -53.92 -16.33
CA LYS A 286 -24.36 -52.53 -16.81
C LYS A 286 -24.60 -51.53 -15.67
N SER A 287 -25.60 -51.75 -14.82
CA SER A 287 -25.85 -50.89 -13.65
C SER A 287 -24.70 -50.90 -12.65
N VAL A 288 -24.02 -52.04 -12.48
CA VAL A 288 -22.82 -52.12 -11.63
C VAL A 288 -21.67 -51.32 -12.23
N ASP A 289 -21.44 -51.39 -13.54
CA ASP A 289 -20.41 -50.60 -14.22
C ASP A 289 -20.69 -49.09 -14.12
N GLU A 290 -21.94 -48.67 -14.32
CA GLU A 290 -22.36 -47.27 -14.09
C GLU A 290 -22.15 -46.84 -12.63
N GLY A 291 -22.41 -47.74 -11.66
CA GLY A 291 -22.16 -47.49 -10.24
C GLY A 291 -20.67 -47.31 -9.91
N VAL A 292 -19.78 -48.07 -10.55
CA VAL A 292 -18.33 -47.90 -10.42
C VAL A 292 -17.90 -46.52 -10.92
N GLU A 293 -18.38 -46.11 -12.09
CA GLU A 293 -18.03 -44.80 -12.67
C GLU A 293 -18.47 -43.63 -11.77
N VAL A 294 -19.65 -43.75 -11.14
CA VAL A 294 -20.14 -42.73 -10.19
C VAL A 294 -19.27 -42.65 -8.93
N ILE A 295 -18.81 -43.79 -8.42
CA ILE A 295 -17.92 -43.84 -7.25
C ILE A 295 -16.55 -43.23 -7.57
N GLU A 296 -15.98 -43.54 -8.74
CA GLU A 296 -14.72 -42.94 -9.20
C GLU A 296 -14.81 -41.41 -9.33
N LYS A 297 -15.94 -40.92 -9.87
CA LYS A 297 -16.22 -39.47 -9.92
C LYS A 297 -16.34 -38.86 -8.53
N ALA A 298 -17.00 -39.55 -7.60
CA ALA A 298 -17.10 -39.09 -6.22
C ALA A 298 -15.73 -39.06 -5.53
N GLU A 299 -14.87 -40.05 -5.77
CA GLU A 299 -13.50 -40.08 -5.26
C GLU A 299 -12.68 -38.88 -5.75
N ALA A 300 -12.78 -38.54 -7.04
CA ALA A 300 -12.12 -37.35 -7.58
C ALA A 300 -12.58 -36.06 -6.87
N VAL A 301 -13.90 -35.89 -6.69
CA VAL A 301 -14.45 -34.73 -5.96
C VAL A 301 -13.96 -34.68 -4.52
N PHE A 302 -13.86 -35.81 -3.82
CA PHE A 302 -13.32 -35.85 -2.45
C PHE A 302 -11.83 -35.47 -2.41
N ASN A 303 -11.03 -35.87 -3.40
CA ASN A 303 -9.64 -35.44 -3.49
C ASN A 303 -9.54 -33.91 -3.68
N ASP A 304 -10.36 -33.33 -4.56
CA ASP A 304 -10.41 -31.88 -4.76
C ASP A 304 -10.82 -31.13 -3.47
N ILE A 305 -11.73 -31.71 -2.67
CA ILE A 305 -12.11 -31.16 -1.36
C ILE A 305 -10.94 -31.23 -0.37
N VAL A 306 -10.18 -32.34 -0.34
CA VAL A 306 -8.99 -32.44 0.53
C VAL A 306 -7.98 -31.35 0.18
N ASP A 307 -7.68 -31.18 -1.10
CA ASP A 307 -6.72 -30.18 -1.57
C ASP A 307 -7.20 -28.77 -1.21
N SER A 308 -8.49 -28.47 -1.43
CA SER A 308 -9.10 -27.18 -1.04
C SER A 308 -9.02 -26.92 0.46
N VAL A 309 -9.22 -27.94 1.30
CA VAL A 309 -9.11 -27.81 2.76
C VAL A 309 -7.66 -27.56 3.20
N GLN A 310 -6.67 -28.16 2.53
CA GLN A 310 -5.25 -27.88 2.78
C GLN A 310 -4.87 -26.44 2.38
N GLU A 311 -5.40 -25.93 1.27
CA GLU A 311 -5.19 -24.54 0.87
C GLU A 311 -5.77 -23.57 1.91
N ILE A 312 -6.95 -23.88 2.46
CA ILE A 312 -7.56 -23.09 3.55
C ILE A 312 -6.69 -23.12 4.81
N ASP A 313 -6.14 -24.27 5.19
CA ASP A 313 -5.24 -24.38 6.34
C ASP A 313 -3.98 -23.52 6.15
N GLN A 314 -3.38 -23.56 4.96
CA GLN A 314 -2.24 -22.71 4.63
C GLN A 314 -2.60 -21.22 4.69
N ALA A 315 -3.77 -20.83 4.16
CA ALA A 315 -4.28 -19.47 4.23
C ALA A 315 -4.47 -19.00 5.68
N ASN A 316 -5.03 -19.86 6.53
CA ASN A 316 -5.16 -19.59 7.97
C ASN A 316 -3.79 -19.33 8.62
N GLY A 317 -2.78 -20.13 8.28
CA GLY A 317 -1.40 -19.91 8.74
C GLY A 317 -0.84 -18.54 8.33
N MET A 318 -1.06 -18.12 7.08
CA MET A 318 -0.62 -16.81 6.58
C MET A 318 -1.34 -15.65 7.26
N ILE A 319 -2.66 -15.77 7.46
CA ILE A 319 -3.46 -14.78 8.19
C ILE A 319 -2.96 -14.66 9.63
N GLY A 320 -2.70 -15.78 10.31
CA GLY A 320 -2.16 -15.78 11.66
C GLY A 320 -0.79 -15.10 11.77
N PHE A 321 0.08 -15.27 10.77
CA PHE A 321 1.34 -14.54 10.70
C PHE A 321 1.12 -13.02 10.51
N ALA A 322 0.25 -12.64 9.58
CA ALA A 322 -0.05 -11.24 9.29
C ALA A 322 -0.59 -10.50 10.53
N ILE A 323 -1.49 -11.14 11.29
CA ILE A 323 -2.05 -10.54 12.51
C ILE A 323 -0.99 -10.37 13.59
N LYS A 324 -0.08 -11.35 13.76
CA LYS A 324 1.06 -11.20 14.70
C LYS A 324 1.98 -10.04 14.32
N GLU A 325 2.18 -9.80 13.03
CA GLU A 325 2.98 -8.66 12.57
C GLU A 325 2.23 -7.33 12.76
N GLN A 326 0.92 -7.33 12.53
CA GLN A 326 0.05 -6.19 12.83
C GLN A 326 0.11 -5.81 14.32
N ASP A 327 0.06 -6.77 15.23
CA ASP A 327 0.18 -6.51 16.68
C ASP A 327 1.51 -5.81 17.03
N LYS A 328 2.63 -6.25 16.45
CA LYS A 328 3.92 -5.57 16.63
C LYS A 328 3.92 -4.14 16.11
N LEU A 329 3.29 -3.89 14.96
CA LEU A 329 3.16 -2.55 14.39
C LEU A 329 2.30 -1.64 15.27
N ILE A 330 1.23 -2.17 15.85
CA ILE A 330 0.38 -1.46 16.82
C ILE A 330 1.20 -1.06 18.05
N GLN A 331 1.93 -2.00 18.64
CA GLN A 331 2.77 -1.73 19.81
C GLN A 331 3.85 -0.69 19.53
N LYS A 332 4.51 -0.80 18.37
CA LYS A 332 5.52 0.17 17.92
C LYS A 332 4.91 1.56 17.74
N THR A 333 3.77 1.66 17.06
CA THR A 333 3.09 2.93 16.83
C THR A 333 2.66 3.58 18.13
N ASN A 334 2.16 2.80 19.10
CA ASN A 334 1.84 3.30 20.43
C ASN A 334 3.07 3.86 21.15
N SER A 335 4.23 3.20 21.05
CA SER A 335 5.50 3.71 21.59
C SER A 335 5.92 5.02 20.91
N ASP A 336 5.82 5.10 19.59
CA ASP A 336 6.15 6.31 18.82
C ASP A 336 5.23 7.48 19.21
N LEU A 337 3.93 7.23 19.40
CA LEU A 337 2.98 8.24 19.87
C LEU A 337 3.33 8.76 21.27
N GLN A 338 3.75 7.88 22.19
CA GLN A 338 4.20 8.28 23.52
C GLN A 338 5.45 9.17 23.45
N GLN A 339 6.42 8.83 22.58
CA GLN A 339 7.60 9.65 22.36
C GLN A 339 7.25 11.02 21.75
N MET A 340 6.32 11.05 20.80
CA MET A 340 5.83 12.29 20.21
C MET A 340 5.13 13.18 21.24
N ALA A 341 4.29 12.60 22.11
CA ALA A 341 3.62 13.32 23.18
C ALA A 341 4.64 13.97 24.14
N ALA A 342 5.62 13.19 24.61
CA ALA A 342 6.70 13.70 25.47
C ALA A 342 7.54 14.78 24.78
N GLY A 343 7.81 14.63 23.47
CA GLY A 343 8.51 15.64 22.67
C GLY A 343 7.73 16.94 22.54
N LEU A 344 6.41 16.88 22.39
CA LEU A 344 5.52 18.05 22.35
C LEU A 344 5.40 18.74 23.71
N GLU A 345 5.34 17.99 24.80
CA GLU A 345 5.36 18.56 26.16
C GLU A 345 6.65 19.37 26.38
N LYS A 346 7.81 18.78 26.06
CA LYS A 346 9.10 19.49 26.15
C LYS A 346 9.14 20.73 25.25
N SER A 347 8.61 20.64 24.03
CA SER A 347 8.58 21.77 23.09
C SER A 347 7.65 22.88 23.58
N THR A 348 6.55 22.53 24.27
CA THR A 348 5.63 23.49 24.90
C THR A 348 6.31 24.23 26.04
N MET A 349 7.12 23.54 26.85
CA MET A 349 7.95 24.18 27.88
C MET A 349 8.93 25.18 27.26
N SER A 350 9.64 24.80 26.19
CA SER A 350 10.56 25.72 25.50
C SER A 350 9.87 26.94 24.89
N LEU A 351 8.62 26.80 24.41
CA LEU A 351 7.83 27.94 23.94
C LEU A 351 7.45 28.91 25.07
N ALA A 352 7.20 28.39 26.27
CA ALA A 352 6.97 29.23 27.44
C ALA A 352 8.22 30.08 27.75
N ASP A 353 9.41 29.49 27.71
CA ASP A 353 10.69 30.20 27.90
C ASP A 353 10.93 31.27 26.82
N ILE A 354 10.60 30.97 25.55
CA ILE A 354 10.68 31.94 24.44
C ILE A 354 9.73 33.11 24.68
N THR A 355 8.51 32.83 25.14
CA THR A 355 7.51 33.86 25.42
C THR A 355 7.94 34.77 26.57
N ASP A 356 8.52 34.20 27.63
CA ASP A 356 9.07 34.96 28.76
C ASP A 356 10.25 35.85 28.32
N THR A 357 11.16 35.29 27.50
CA THR A 357 12.29 36.03 26.92
C THR A 357 11.81 37.19 26.04
N ALA A 358 10.78 36.97 25.20
CA ALA A 358 10.18 38.01 24.38
C ALA A 358 9.58 39.13 25.25
N MET A 359 8.88 38.78 26.33
CA MET A 359 8.33 39.76 27.26
C MET A 359 9.43 40.60 27.92
N GLY A 360 10.50 39.97 28.41
CA GLY A 360 11.65 40.68 28.99
C GLY A 360 12.36 41.59 27.99
N LEU A 361 12.49 41.17 26.73
CA LEU A 361 13.08 41.97 25.67
C LEU A 361 12.21 43.19 25.33
N LYS A 362 10.89 43.01 25.29
CA LYS A 362 9.93 44.11 25.09
C LYS A 362 10.08 45.16 26.17
N GLU A 363 10.09 44.76 27.44
CA GLU A 363 10.30 45.68 28.57
C GLU A 363 11.63 46.44 28.47
N ALA A 364 12.71 45.75 28.11
CA ALA A 364 14.02 46.37 27.93
C ALA A 364 14.03 47.40 26.77
N THR A 365 13.37 47.10 25.65
CA THR A 365 13.25 48.04 24.52
C THR A 365 12.40 49.26 24.86
N GLU A 366 11.30 49.09 25.60
CA GLU A 366 10.47 50.21 26.05
C GLU A 366 11.25 51.11 27.03
N GLN A 367 12.07 50.53 27.91
CA GLN A 367 12.93 51.30 28.80
C GLN A 367 14.02 52.06 28.04
N LEU A 368 14.61 51.44 27.01
CA LEU A 368 15.59 52.09 26.13
C LEU A 368 14.95 53.26 25.37
N GLU A 369 13.76 53.07 24.81
CA GLU A 369 13.02 54.12 24.11
C GLU A 369 12.68 55.31 25.04
N ARG A 370 12.20 55.04 26.26
CA ARG A 370 11.98 56.08 27.28
C ARG A 370 13.26 56.86 27.60
N THR A 371 14.41 56.19 27.63
CA THR A 371 15.71 56.85 27.87
C THR A 371 16.14 57.68 26.67
N LEU A 372 15.99 57.16 25.44
CA LEU A 372 16.37 57.84 24.20
C LEU A 372 15.45 59.03 23.86
N SER A 373 14.18 58.99 24.27
CA SER A 373 13.22 60.09 24.07
C SER A 373 13.51 61.31 24.96
N GLN A 374 14.22 61.13 26.07
CA GLN A 374 14.73 62.25 26.88
C GLN A 374 15.88 63.01 26.17
N LEU A 375 16.47 62.43 25.13
CA LEU A 375 17.52 63.03 24.31
C LEU A 375 16.91 63.65 23.03
N ARG A 376 16.82 64.98 23.01
CA ARG A 376 16.24 65.78 21.91
C ARG A 376 17.31 66.09 20.88
N THR A 377 17.21 65.45 19.72
CA THR A 377 18.00 65.72 18.52
C THR A 377 17.31 66.78 17.67
N SER A 378 18.04 67.62 16.93
CA SER A 378 17.43 68.62 16.04
C SER A 378 16.71 67.94 14.87
N ASP A 379 15.48 68.35 14.55
CA ASP A 379 14.71 67.96 13.35
C ASP A 379 15.27 68.59 12.05
N HIS A 380 16.58 68.81 11.97
CA HIS A 380 17.19 69.32 10.75
C HIS A 380 17.40 68.18 9.76
N GLU A 381 16.82 68.32 8.56
CA GLU A 381 17.18 67.51 7.39
C GLU A 381 18.71 67.34 7.30
N PRO A 382 19.20 66.14 6.96
CA PRO A 382 20.62 65.87 6.96
C PRO A 382 21.32 66.80 5.96
N VAL A 383 22.22 67.66 6.46
CA VAL A 383 23.19 68.34 5.62
C VAL A 383 24.05 67.26 4.97
N ALA A 384 23.92 67.14 3.64
CA ALA A 384 24.74 66.29 2.81
C ALA A 384 26.23 66.63 3.01
N THR A 385 26.89 65.91 3.91
CA THR A 385 28.35 65.88 4.02
C THR A 385 28.84 64.67 3.25
N ALA A 386 29.62 64.93 2.21
CA ALA A 386 30.28 63.92 1.40
C ALA A 386 31.16 63.04 2.30
N GLY A 387 30.89 61.73 2.33
CA GLY A 387 31.68 60.74 3.06
C GLY A 387 30.93 60.03 4.19
N ALA A 388 29.71 59.55 3.95
CA ALA A 388 29.11 58.54 4.81
C ALA A 388 29.81 57.18 4.60
N PRO A 389 30.23 56.45 5.66
CA PRO A 389 30.35 55.00 5.51
C PRO A 389 28.97 54.48 5.11
N LYS A 390 28.94 53.73 4.02
CA LYS A 390 27.76 53.09 3.41
C LYS A 390 26.79 52.68 4.52
N ALA A 391 25.62 53.33 4.56
CA ALA A 391 24.52 52.87 5.39
C ALA A 391 24.38 51.36 5.16
N LEU A 392 24.40 50.56 6.23
CA LEU A 392 23.87 49.21 6.14
C LEU A 392 22.46 49.38 5.58
N ALA A 393 22.24 48.80 4.40
CA ALA A 393 20.96 48.84 3.73
C ALA A 393 19.87 48.46 4.73
N PRO A 394 18.64 49.01 4.60
CA PRO A 394 17.52 48.44 5.33
C PRO A 394 17.59 46.94 5.07
N VAL A 395 17.55 46.14 6.13
CA VAL A 395 17.17 44.74 5.99
C VAL A 395 15.74 44.80 5.49
N THR A 396 15.60 44.94 4.17
CA THR A 396 14.44 44.48 3.45
C THR A 396 14.24 43.07 3.97
N SER A 397 12.99 42.76 4.33
CA SER A 397 12.53 41.45 4.76
C SER A 397 12.96 40.39 3.75
N SER A 398 14.20 39.97 3.86
CA SER A 398 14.82 38.85 3.22
C SER A 398 14.73 37.80 4.29
N ARG A 399 13.56 37.15 4.33
CA ARG A 399 13.38 35.81 4.90
C ARG A 399 14.73 35.08 4.79
N PRO A 400 15.32 34.59 5.88
CA PRO A 400 16.51 33.76 5.77
C PRO A 400 16.12 32.57 4.91
N ALA A 401 16.58 32.57 3.67
CA ALA A 401 16.61 31.35 2.88
C ALA A 401 17.51 30.40 3.66
N HIS A 402 16.96 29.26 4.06
CA HIS A 402 17.75 28.09 4.42
C HIS A 402 18.94 27.99 3.46
N PRO A 403 20.18 27.76 3.94
CA PRO A 403 21.30 27.46 3.08
C PRO A 403 21.15 26.02 2.58
N ASN A 404 20.18 25.81 1.69
CA ASN A 404 20.13 24.74 0.71
C ASN A 404 19.10 25.06 -0.40
N GLY A 405 19.05 26.32 -0.84
CA GLY A 405 18.25 26.75 -1.98
C GLY A 405 19.08 26.76 -3.26
N LYS A 406 19.33 25.59 -3.86
CA LYS A 406 19.49 25.56 -5.31
C LYS A 406 18.14 25.98 -5.89
N ASN A 407 18.10 27.03 -6.72
CA ASN A 407 16.92 27.38 -7.49
C ASN A 407 16.49 26.16 -8.33
N HIS A 408 15.51 25.42 -7.83
CA HIS A 408 14.75 24.41 -8.57
C HIS A 408 13.46 25.07 -9.09
N ASP A 409 13.62 26.04 -9.99
CA ASP A 409 12.53 26.51 -10.87
C ASP A 409 12.57 25.75 -12.21
N GLY A 410 13.03 24.50 -12.16
CA GLY A 410 12.89 23.56 -13.26
C GLY A 410 11.51 22.90 -13.22
N PRO A 411 11.04 22.33 -14.35
CA PRO A 411 9.88 21.46 -14.37
C PRO A 411 10.00 20.35 -13.32
N PHE A 412 8.88 19.95 -12.71
CA PHE A 412 8.81 18.81 -11.79
C PHE A 412 9.31 17.52 -12.46
N PHE A 413 9.07 17.38 -13.77
CA PHE A 413 9.67 16.39 -14.67
C PHE A 413 10.21 17.03 -15.95
N VAL A 414 11.43 16.64 -16.32
CA VAL A 414 12.04 17.02 -17.60
C VAL A 414 12.17 15.77 -18.47
N TRP A 415 11.66 15.86 -19.70
CA TRP A 415 11.82 14.80 -20.70
C TRP A 415 13.31 14.49 -20.93
N ASN A 416 13.64 13.21 -21.05
CA ASN A 416 14.97 12.73 -21.36
C ASN A 416 14.90 11.39 -22.12
N ASP A 417 15.98 10.99 -22.78
CA ASP A 417 16.02 9.80 -23.63
C ASP A 417 15.75 8.48 -22.90
N LYS A 418 15.81 8.44 -21.56
CA LYS A 418 15.45 7.23 -20.79
C LYS A 418 13.94 6.98 -20.78
N LEU A 419 13.13 8.03 -20.97
CA LEU A 419 11.67 7.97 -21.04
C LEU A 419 11.15 7.70 -22.45
N SER A 420 12.03 7.61 -23.46
CA SER A 420 11.62 7.20 -24.80
C SER A 420 11.46 5.68 -24.86
N VAL A 421 10.33 5.24 -25.39
CA VAL A 421 10.06 3.83 -25.75
C VAL A 421 10.44 3.54 -27.21
N GLY A 422 10.88 4.55 -27.95
CA GLY A 422 11.35 4.41 -29.33
C GLY A 422 10.24 4.36 -30.37
N ILE A 423 9.00 4.69 -29.98
CA ILE A 423 7.83 4.82 -30.85
C ILE A 423 7.33 6.26 -30.73
N GLU A 424 7.44 7.03 -31.81
CA GLU A 424 7.17 8.48 -31.81
C GLU A 424 5.78 8.84 -31.27
N HIS A 425 4.78 8.01 -31.57
CA HIS A 425 3.42 8.20 -31.06
C HIS A 425 3.34 8.17 -29.53
N PHE A 426 3.91 7.14 -28.90
CA PHE A 426 3.90 6.98 -27.44
C PHE A 426 4.84 7.96 -26.76
N ASP A 427 6.00 8.26 -27.33
CA ASP A 427 6.90 9.29 -26.82
C ASP A 427 6.21 10.67 -26.77
N ASN A 428 5.36 10.99 -27.75
CA ASN A 428 4.58 12.22 -27.74
C ASN A 428 3.44 12.18 -26.70
N GLN A 429 2.81 11.03 -26.49
CA GLN A 429 1.83 10.85 -25.42
C GLN A 429 2.47 10.99 -24.02
N HIS A 430 3.63 10.38 -23.79
CA HIS A 430 4.38 10.51 -22.54
C HIS A 430 4.81 11.97 -22.29
N LYS A 431 5.27 12.72 -23.31
CA LYS A 431 5.59 14.15 -23.16
C LYS A 431 4.36 14.98 -22.73
N GLN A 432 3.20 14.67 -23.29
CA GLN A 432 1.95 15.35 -22.92
C GLN A 432 1.53 14.98 -21.49
N LEU A 433 1.67 13.73 -21.07
CA LEU A 433 1.46 13.29 -19.69
C LEU A 433 2.38 14.05 -18.71
N LEU A 434 3.67 14.18 -19.03
CA LEU A 434 4.62 14.98 -18.26
C LEU A 434 4.21 16.46 -18.18
N SER A 435 3.63 17.02 -19.24
CA SER A 435 3.11 18.40 -19.25
C SER A 435 1.95 18.58 -18.27
N ILE A 436 1.01 17.64 -18.23
CA ILE A 436 -0.12 17.65 -17.28
C ILE A 436 0.41 17.57 -15.83
N VAL A 437 1.34 16.66 -15.56
CA VAL A 437 1.96 16.49 -14.24
C VAL A 437 2.74 17.73 -13.81
N ASN A 438 3.46 18.37 -14.72
CA ASN A 438 4.17 19.62 -14.44
C ASN A 438 3.22 20.78 -14.11
N ARG A 439 2.08 20.88 -14.80
CA ARG A 439 1.04 21.88 -14.50
C ARG A 439 0.44 21.62 -13.12
N LEU A 440 0.11 20.37 -12.80
CA LEU A 440 -0.39 19.99 -11.48
C LEU A 440 0.62 20.31 -10.37
N ALA A 441 1.89 19.95 -10.57
CA ALA A 441 2.97 20.23 -9.62
C ALA A 441 3.17 21.74 -9.39
N SER A 442 3.09 22.54 -10.45
CA SER A 442 3.16 23.99 -10.31
C SER A 442 1.96 24.56 -9.57
N ALA A 443 0.75 24.04 -9.79
CA ALA A 443 -0.46 24.51 -9.11
C ALA A 443 -0.41 24.18 -7.61
N VAL A 444 0.04 22.97 -7.25
CA VAL A 444 0.24 22.58 -5.84
C VAL A 444 1.34 23.41 -5.17
N LYS A 445 2.48 23.63 -5.84
CA LYS A 445 3.60 24.45 -5.32
C LYS A 445 3.17 25.91 -5.07
N LYS A 446 2.25 26.44 -5.88
CA LYS A 446 1.69 27.79 -5.73
C LYS A 446 0.58 27.88 -4.69
N GLY A 447 0.12 26.76 -4.13
CA GLY A 447 -0.99 26.73 -3.18
C GLY A 447 -2.33 27.06 -3.83
N GLU A 448 -2.52 26.73 -5.11
CA GLU A 448 -3.77 26.95 -5.82
C GLU A 448 -4.93 26.16 -5.20
N GLY A 449 -6.12 26.75 -5.18
CA GLY A 449 -7.30 26.12 -4.56
C GLY A 449 -7.89 24.98 -5.37
N LYS A 450 -8.84 24.24 -4.78
CA LYS A 450 -9.54 23.09 -5.38
C LYS A 450 -10.09 23.35 -6.79
N HIS A 451 -10.55 24.58 -7.06
CA HIS A 451 -11.08 24.99 -8.36
C HIS A 451 -10.06 24.96 -9.51
N VAL A 452 -8.76 25.09 -9.23
CA VAL A 452 -7.67 25.00 -10.22
C VAL A 452 -7.11 23.58 -10.31
N LEU A 453 -7.05 22.88 -9.17
CA LEU A 453 -6.50 21.54 -9.08
C LEU A 453 -7.45 20.48 -9.65
N ALA A 454 -8.76 20.57 -9.39
CA ALA A 454 -9.74 19.54 -9.81
C ALA A 454 -9.78 19.31 -11.33
N PRO A 455 -9.81 20.34 -12.20
CA PRO A 455 -9.80 20.12 -13.65
C PRO A 455 -8.51 19.46 -14.15
N THR A 456 -7.38 19.78 -13.52
CA THR A 456 -6.06 19.21 -13.88
C THR A 456 -5.96 17.73 -13.48
N PHE A 457 -6.54 17.37 -12.34
CA PHE A 457 -6.66 15.98 -11.89
C PHE A 457 -7.56 15.14 -12.81
N GLU A 458 -8.70 15.70 -13.23
CA GLU A 458 -9.62 15.05 -14.16
C GLU A 458 -8.95 14.82 -15.52
N GLU A 459 -8.28 15.85 -16.05
CA GLU A 459 -7.50 15.77 -17.28
C GLU A 459 -6.43 14.66 -17.21
N LEU A 460 -5.72 14.57 -16.08
CA LEU A 460 -4.70 13.55 -15.87
C LEU A 460 -5.27 12.13 -15.89
N LEU A 461 -6.37 11.87 -15.17
CA LEU A 461 -7.01 10.55 -15.11
C LEU A 461 -7.54 10.12 -16.48
N GLN A 462 -8.23 11.03 -17.16
CA GLN A 462 -8.79 10.77 -18.49
C GLN A 462 -7.68 10.51 -19.51
N TYR A 463 -6.60 11.30 -19.47
CA TYR A 463 -5.46 11.13 -20.36
C TYR A 463 -4.75 9.80 -20.13
N THR A 464 -4.52 9.43 -18.87
CA THR A 464 -3.82 8.18 -18.51
C THR A 464 -4.63 6.95 -18.94
N THR A 465 -5.95 6.96 -18.73
CA THR A 465 -6.83 5.87 -19.16
C THR A 465 -6.85 5.70 -20.68
N THR A 466 -6.88 6.81 -21.41
CA THR A 466 -6.87 6.80 -22.88
C THR A 466 -5.52 6.29 -23.40
N HIS A 467 -4.42 6.75 -22.81
CA HIS A 467 -3.07 6.36 -23.16
C HIS A 467 -2.81 4.86 -22.96
N PHE A 468 -3.18 4.31 -21.79
CA PHE A 468 -3.03 2.87 -21.52
C PHE A 468 -3.80 2.01 -22.51
N ARG A 469 -5.01 2.43 -22.88
CA ARG A 469 -5.80 1.73 -23.90
C ARG A 469 -5.10 1.72 -25.27
N ASP A 470 -4.44 2.83 -25.64
CA ASP A 470 -3.71 2.93 -26.91
C ASP A 470 -2.44 2.03 -26.89
N GLU A 471 -1.73 1.97 -25.75
CA GLU A 471 -0.58 1.08 -25.55
C GLU A 471 -1.00 -0.39 -25.57
N GLU A 472 -2.07 -0.76 -24.87
CA GLU A 472 -2.62 -2.11 -24.85
C GLU A 472 -3.06 -2.57 -26.24
N ALA A 473 -3.78 -1.72 -26.98
CA ALA A 473 -4.16 -2.01 -28.36
C ALA A 473 -2.94 -2.22 -29.27
N TYR A 474 -1.85 -1.47 -29.04
CA TYR A 474 -0.61 -1.67 -29.77
C TYR A 474 0.08 -2.98 -29.38
N MET A 475 0.13 -3.33 -28.10
CA MET A 475 0.68 -4.59 -27.60
C MET A 475 -0.07 -5.81 -28.14
N GLU A 476 -1.40 -5.76 -28.17
CA GLU A 476 -2.25 -6.82 -28.76
C GLU A 476 -1.95 -6.99 -30.25
N LYS A 477 -1.89 -5.87 -30.98
CA LYS A 477 -1.67 -5.89 -32.43
C LYS A 477 -0.29 -6.45 -32.82
N HIS A 478 0.74 -6.28 -31.99
CA HIS A 478 2.11 -6.70 -32.28
C HIS A 478 2.55 -7.96 -31.53
N GLY A 479 1.64 -8.63 -30.82
CA GLY A 479 1.89 -9.93 -30.20
C GLY A 479 2.84 -9.88 -29.00
N TYR A 480 2.68 -8.89 -28.12
CA TYR A 480 3.45 -8.83 -26.88
C TYR A 480 3.13 -10.04 -25.97
N ARG A 481 4.17 -10.77 -25.56
CA ARG A 481 4.02 -12.03 -24.82
C ARG A 481 3.44 -11.89 -23.41
N ASP A 482 3.67 -10.76 -22.75
CA ASP A 482 3.31 -10.55 -21.34
C ASP A 482 2.22 -9.49 -21.15
N ILE A 483 1.29 -9.42 -22.10
CA ILE A 483 0.27 -8.38 -22.13
C ILE A 483 -0.68 -8.42 -20.94
N GLU A 484 -1.03 -9.61 -20.45
CA GLU A 484 -1.96 -9.74 -19.31
C GLU A 484 -1.34 -9.22 -18.02
N HIS A 485 -0.03 -9.43 -17.81
CA HIS A 485 0.70 -8.82 -16.70
C HIS A 485 0.75 -7.29 -16.84
N HIS A 486 1.00 -6.78 -18.05
CA HIS A 486 1.07 -5.33 -18.32
C HIS A 486 -0.29 -4.65 -18.10
N LYS A 487 -1.39 -5.27 -18.53
CA LYS A 487 -2.76 -4.81 -18.26
C LYS A 487 -3.07 -4.76 -16.77
N GLN A 488 -2.58 -5.73 -15.99
CA GLN A 488 -2.75 -5.73 -14.54
C GLN A 488 -2.03 -4.54 -13.90
N ILE A 489 -0.81 -4.23 -14.34
CA ILE A 489 -0.07 -3.04 -13.88
C ILE A 489 -0.88 -1.77 -14.17
N HIS A 490 -1.41 -1.62 -15.39
CA HIS A 490 -2.26 -0.47 -15.75
C HIS A 490 -3.53 -0.38 -14.90
N ALA A 491 -4.23 -1.49 -14.68
CA ALA A 491 -5.43 -1.54 -13.86
C ALA A 491 -5.17 -1.11 -12.41
N ASP A 492 -4.09 -1.62 -11.79
CA ASP A 492 -3.70 -1.29 -10.41
C ASP A 492 -3.39 0.22 -10.27
N LEU A 493 -2.83 0.83 -11.31
CA LEU A 493 -2.49 2.26 -11.32
C LEU A 493 -3.71 3.15 -11.46
N VAL A 494 -4.65 2.78 -12.34
CA VAL A 494 -5.92 3.48 -12.47
C VAL A 494 -6.70 3.43 -11.16
N GLN A 495 -6.73 2.28 -10.48
CA GLN A 495 -7.38 2.14 -9.17
C GLN A 495 -6.75 3.02 -8.09
N GLN A 496 -5.41 3.08 -8.03
CA GLN A 496 -4.70 3.96 -7.10
C GLN A 496 -4.97 5.43 -7.39
N ALA A 497 -4.99 5.83 -8.67
CA ALA A 497 -5.29 7.19 -9.07
C ALA A 497 -6.73 7.60 -8.77
N LEU A 498 -7.70 6.70 -8.94
CA LEU A 498 -9.11 6.91 -8.55
C LEU A 498 -9.28 7.03 -7.04
N SER A 499 -8.55 6.23 -6.25
CA SER A 499 -8.55 6.33 -4.79
C SER A 499 -8.04 7.70 -4.31
N LEU A 500 -6.94 8.19 -4.91
CA LEU A 500 -6.42 9.53 -4.63
C LEU A 500 -7.42 10.61 -5.05
N LYS A 501 -8.09 10.45 -6.19
CA LYS A 501 -9.14 11.39 -6.63
C LYS A 501 -10.29 11.49 -5.64
N SER A 502 -10.78 10.35 -5.12
CA SER A 502 -11.86 10.32 -4.12
C SER A 502 -11.49 11.14 -2.89
N LYS A 503 -10.29 10.93 -2.33
CA LYS A 503 -9.80 11.67 -1.16
C LYS A 503 -9.67 13.17 -1.43
N PHE A 504 -9.26 13.54 -2.64
CA PHE A 504 -9.20 14.95 -3.05
C PHE A 504 -10.61 15.57 -3.19
N ASP A 505 -11.57 14.83 -3.74
CA ASP A 505 -12.97 15.26 -3.85
C ASP A 505 -13.64 15.44 -2.47
N GLU A 506 -13.22 14.67 -1.48
CA GLU A 506 -13.63 14.79 -0.06
C GLU A 506 -13.06 16.02 0.66
N GLY A 507 -12.14 16.76 0.03
CA GLY A 507 -11.66 18.06 0.52
C GLY A 507 -10.26 18.04 1.16
N ASP A 508 -9.55 16.92 1.08
CA ASP A 508 -8.18 16.83 1.58
C ASP A 508 -7.17 17.38 0.54
N LEU A 509 -6.66 18.59 0.80
CA LEU A 509 -5.66 19.25 -0.04
C LEU A 509 -4.25 18.63 0.12
N MET A 510 -3.99 17.85 1.18
CA MET A 510 -2.71 17.13 1.35
C MET A 510 -2.56 16.01 0.31
N VAL A 511 -3.67 15.48 -0.18
CA VAL A 511 -3.72 14.45 -1.24
C VAL A 511 -3.08 14.92 -2.53
N ALA A 512 -3.08 16.23 -2.81
CA ALA A 512 -2.43 16.77 -4.01
C ALA A 512 -0.90 16.60 -3.98
N ALA A 513 -0.29 16.69 -2.80
CA ALA A 513 1.14 16.42 -2.62
C ALA A 513 1.45 14.92 -2.68
N GLU A 514 0.60 14.08 -2.06
CA GLU A 514 0.71 12.61 -2.14
C GLU A 514 0.59 12.10 -3.58
N THR A 515 -0.32 12.69 -4.36
CA THR A 515 -0.50 12.36 -5.77
C THR A 515 0.74 12.69 -6.57
N LEU A 516 1.38 13.85 -6.33
CA LEU A 516 2.62 14.21 -7.04
C LEU A 516 3.77 13.26 -6.73
N GLU A 517 3.90 12.80 -5.48
CA GLU A 517 4.93 11.83 -5.11
C GLU A 517 4.65 10.44 -5.70
N PHE A 518 3.38 10.02 -5.71
CA PHE A 518 2.93 8.82 -6.40
C PHE A 518 3.26 8.86 -7.90
N LEU A 519 2.82 9.92 -8.60
CA LEU A 519 3.06 10.11 -10.04
C LEU A 519 4.56 10.16 -10.36
N LYS A 520 5.36 10.77 -9.47
CA LYS A 520 6.81 10.83 -9.64
C LYS A 520 7.46 9.46 -9.54
N LYS A 521 7.08 8.68 -8.53
CA LYS A 521 7.56 7.31 -8.37
C LYS A 521 7.11 6.44 -9.55
N TRP A 522 5.90 6.65 -10.02
CA TRP A 522 5.33 5.89 -11.13
C TRP A 522 6.02 6.21 -12.47
N LEU A 523 6.01 7.46 -12.92
CA LEU A 523 6.64 7.89 -14.19
C LEU A 523 8.13 7.52 -14.27
N SER A 524 8.84 7.55 -13.13
CA SER A 524 10.26 7.22 -13.08
C SER A 524 10.56 5.71 -13.14
N ASN A 525 9.56 4.86 -12.89
CA ASN A 525 9.72 3.41 -12.88
C ASN A 525 9.00 2.74 -14.05
N HIS A 526 7.74 3.09 -14.31
CA HIS A 526 6.87 2.44 -15.29
C HIS A 526 7.38 2.60 -16.71
N ILE A 527 7.58 3.84 -17.19
CA ILE A 527 8.03 4.08 -18.57
C ILE A 527 9.39 3.40 -18.86
N PRO A 528 10.43 3.54 -18.02
CA PRO A 528 11.73 2.95 -18.31
C PRO A 528 11.80 1.43 -18.12
N LYS A 529 10.94 0.84 -17.28
CA LYS A 529 11.00 -0.59 -16.93
C LYS A 529 9.95 -1.42 -17.64
N GLU A 530 8.72 -0.95 -17.72
CA GLU A 530 7.59 -1.67 -18.30
C GLU A 530 7.38 -1.26 -19.75
N ASP A 531 7.13 0.02 -20.03
CA ASP A 531 6.73 0.46 -21.38
C ASP A 531 7.84 0.29 -22.42
N LYS A 532 9.10 0.37 -21.98
CA LYS A 532 10.25 0.15 -22.85
C LYS A 532 10.35 -1.28 -23.37
N GLN A 533 9.72 -2.26 -22.71
CA GLN A 533 9.75 -3.66 -23.12
C GLN A 533 8.98 -3.88 -24.43
N TYR A 534 7.85 -3.20 -24.62
CA TYR A 534 7.07 -3.32 -25.86
C TYR A 534 7.65 -2.49 -27.02
N GLY A 535 8.46 -1.46 -26.72
CA GLY A 535 9.12 -0.61 -27.73
C GLY A 535 10.04 -1.36 -28.71
N ALA A 536 10.53 -2.53 -28.32
CA ALA A 536 11.39 -3.38 -29.17
C ALA A 536 10.62 -4.22 -30.20
N ILE A 537 9.31 -4.37 -30.05
CA ILE A 537 8.48 -5.35 -30.78
C ILE A 537 8.07 -4.82 -32.17
N GLY A 538 8.13 -3.51 -32.39
CA GLY A 538 7.78 -2.85 -33.66
C GLY A 538 8.94 -2.54 -34.61
N LYS A 539 10.19 -2.91 -34.26
CA LYS A 539 11.33 -2.69 -35.16
C LYS A 539 11.46 -3.85 -36.15
N PRO A 540 11.50 -3.61 -37.48
CA PRO A 540 11.84 -4.67 -38.42
C PRO A 540 13.24 -5.20 -38.06
N PHE A 541 13.38 -6.53 -38.00
CA PHE A 541 14.70 -7.17 -37.89
C PHE A 541 15.58 -6.65 -39.03
N HIS A 542 16.65 -5.93 -38.68
CA HIS A 542 17.71 -5.53 -39.61
C HIS A 542 18.90 -6.47 -39.48
#